data_AF-A0A7C8Z486-F1
#
_entry.id   AF-A0A7C8Z486-F1
#
_cell.length_a   1.000
_cell.length_b   1.000
_cell.length_c   1.000
_cell.angle_alpha   90.00
_cell.angle_beta   90.00
_cell.angle_gamma   90.00
#
_symmetry.space_group_name_H-M   'P 1'
#
loop_
_entity.id
_entity.type
_entity.pdbx_description
1 polymer ?
#
loop_
_entity_poly.entity_id
_entity_poly.type
_entity_poly.pdbx_seq_one_letter_code
_entity_poly.pdbx_strand_id
1 'polypeptide(L)'
;MDDDSTVARMIFSKIPLDEPYIQTRLCVLANQQAKSLREGKLPIDESFYLMGTADPTGALNEGEVCIIHENGQISGKVLVYRNPGIHFGDIRVLTAIHIEGLEDIIGCSKYGILFPTKGPRSSTDMMAGGDLDGDMYWVSRHPILLKYFKQSHPWTCMNHYSSKSSEKKPIELSDEELERELFSHFLTARFRRSKAMGTASNSWLAHMDQMLTNEHTKERNCLKEKLLELVDIYYEALDAPKTGGEVRVPRELIPDTYPHFMEMTKSPSYESKSVLGEIYDQAQEFNLNTPAIPVWKLPPLDVEVPYRNLKTWQRHYEAYRAEMTAALSTDDVEAKRASADKVIEKYKQILYEASELEKSPRAWEEISLDSLAIFRVSYDYAIKVQDAKKCGFAWKVAGEALMKIFIESQNEKPLVCVPSVVRELFVRNNAHEHTHVLIKLPGLRASIIKWSNSILLHIRGQYDIFHQALICGIDVYLCPMLAWIIRI
;
A
#
# COMPACT_ATOMS: atom_id res chain seq x y z
N MET A 1 8.79 -10.04 2.00
CA MET A 1 7.52 -10.56 2.53
C MET A 1 7.90 -11.85 3.27
N ASP A 2 6.98 -12.73 3.62
CA ASP A 2 7.36 -14.12 3.97
C ASP A 2 7.58 -14.87 2.65
N ASP A 3 8.82 -14.86 2.17
CA ASP A 3 9.11 -15.15 0.75
C ASP A 3 8.86 -16.62 0.36
N ASP A 4 8.87 -17.53 1.35
CA ASP A 4 8.61 -18.98 1.17
C ASP A 4 7.21 -19.43 1.65
N SER A 5 6.29 -18.49 1.95
CA SER A 5 4.97 -18.81 2.54
C SER A 5 5.06 -19.66 3.83
N THR A 6 6.16 -19.55 4.58
CA THR A 6 6.45 -20.37 5.77
C THR A 6 5.39 -20.20 6.85
N VAL A 7 4.98 -18.97 7.16
CA VAL A 7 3.94 -18.68 8.16
C VAL A 7 2.60 -19.28 7.75
N ALA A 8 2.23 -19.17 6.47
CA ALA A 8 1.02 -19.80 5.96
C ALA A 8 1.09 -21.32 6.11
N ARG A 9 2.21 -21.95 5.74
CA ARG A 9 2.43 -23.40 5.93
C ARG A 9 2.38 -23.81 7.40
N MET A 10 2.92 -22.99 8.32
CA MET A 10 2.84 -23.25 9.75
C MET A 10 1.39 -23.25 10.24
N ILE A 11 0.60 -22.26 9.82
CA ILE A 11 -0.84 -22.16 10.15
C ILE A 11 -1.61 -23.36 9.58
N PHE A 12 -1.36 -23.74 8.32
CA PHE A 12 -1.97 -24.93 7.72
C PHE A 12 -1.52 -26.24 8.38
N SER A 13 -0.35 -26.25 9.02
CA SER A 13 0.15 -27.36 9.84
C SER A 13 -0.43 -27.35 11.25
N LYS A 14 -1.44 -26.51 11.54
CA LYS A 14 -2.07 -26.31 12.86
C LYS A 14 -1.11 -25.83 13.95
N ILE A 15 -0.01 -25.18 13.57
CA ILE A 15 0.84 -24.51 14.56
C ILE A 15 0.04 -23.32 15.15
N PRO A 16 -0.03 -23.19 16.48
CA PRO A 16 -0.80 -22.13 17.13
C PRO A 16 -0.40 -20.73 16.69
N LEU A 17 -1.38 -19.83 16.52
CA LEU A 17 -1.14 -18.43 16.14
C LEU A 17 -0.35 -17.65 17.21
N ASP A 18 -0.33 -18.14 18.45
CA ASP A 18 0.43 -17.58 19.55
C ASP A 18 1.88 -18.10 19.65
N GLU A 19 2.31 -18.92 18.69
CA GLU A 19 3.70 -19.30 18.53
C GLU A 19 4.58 -18.04 18.33
N PRO A 20 5.70 -17.88 19.07
CA PRO A 20 6.48 -16.65 19.08
C PRO A 20 6.93 -16.12 17.70
N TYR A 21 7.35 -17.00 16.78
CA TYR A 21 7.74 -16.59 15.44
C TYR A 21 6.54 -16.17 14.60
N ILE A 22 5.42 -16.91 14.61
CA ILE A 22 4.16 -16.51 13.96
C ILE A 22 3.71 -15.15 14.48
N GLN A 23 3.62 -14.94 15.80
CA GLN A 23 3.25 -13.65 16.37
C GLN A 23 4.19 -12.54 15.90
N THR A 24 5.50 -12.80 15.86
CA THR A 24 6.48 -11.81 15.38
C THR A 24 6.19 -11.42 13.93
N ARG A 25 5.88 -12.38 13.07
CA ARG A 25 5.56 -12.13 11.66
C ARG A 25 4.23 -11.40 11.50
N LEU A 26 3.21 -11.78 12.26
CA LEU A 26 1.92 -11.09 12.28
C LEU A 26 2.06 -9.65 12.76
N CYS A 27 2.85 -9.38 13.81
CA CYS A 27 3.14 -8.02 14.25
C CYS A 27 3.85 -7.19 13.17
N VAL A 28 4.80 -7.78 12.43
CA VAL A 28 5.45 -7.09 11.30
C VAL A 28 4.44 -6.71 10.22
N LEU A 29 3.54 -7.63 9.84
CA LEU A 29 2.49 -7.36 8.86
C LEU A 29 1.52 -6.28 9.36
N ALA A 30 1.09 -6.38 10.62
CA ALA A 30 0.20 -5.39 11.23
C ALA A 30 0.84 -4.01 11.28
N ASN A 31 2.14 -3.90 11.61
CA ASN A 31 2.86 -2.63 11.63
C ASN A 31 3.05 -2.06 10.21
N GLN A 32 3.24 -2.91 9.20
CA GLN A 32 3.25 -2.46 7.80
C GLN A 32 1.90 -1.87 7.40
N GLN A 33 0.79 -2.52 7.75
CA GLN A 33 -0.55 -2.00 7.50
C GLN A 33 -0.81 -0.70 8.26
N ALA A 34 -0.44 -0.64 9.55
CA ALA A 34 -0.54 0.58 10.35
C ALA A 34 0.28 1.73 9.74
N LYS A 35 1.48 1.44 9.23
CA LYS A 35 2.28 2.43 8.49
C LYS A 35 1.57 2.92 7.23
N SER A 36 0.98 2.02 6.44
CA SER A 36 0.20 2.41 5.25
C SER A 36 -0.99 3.30 5.61
N LEU A 37 -1.74 2.96 6.67
CA LEU A 37 -2.85 3.77 7.18
C LEU A 37 -2.38 5.17 7.62
N ARG A 38 -1.23 5.24 8.29
CA ARG A 38 -0.60 6.49 8.72
C ARG A 38 -0.19 7.38 7.53
N GLU A 39 0.20 6.77 6.42
CA GLU A 39 0.44 7.45 5.13
C GLU A 39 -0.86 7.82 4.39
N GLY A 40 -2.03 7.57 5.00
CA GLY A 40 -3.34 7.85 4.42
C GLY A 40 -3.83 6.78 3.44
N LYS A 41 -3.14 5.65 3.26
CA LYS A 41 -3.53 4.59 2.32
C LYS A 41 -4.62 3.73 2.94
N LEU A 42 -5.86 3.92 2.49
CA LEU A 42 -7.00 3.12 2.91
C LEU A 42 -7.36 2.12 1.80
N PRO A 43 -7.44 0.82 2.13
CA PRO A 43 -7.94 -0.18 1.20
C PRO A 43 -9.43 0.06 0.96
N ILE A 44 -9.80 0.19 -0.31
CA ILE A 44 -11.18 0.31 -0.77
C ILE A 44 -11.47 -0.88 -1.69
N ASP A 45 -12.39 -1.74 -1.28
CA ASP A 45 -12.89 -2.83 -2.10
C ASP A 45 -13.65 -2.28 -3.32
N GLU A 46 -13.82 -3.13 -4.33
CA GLU A 46 -14.51 -2.73 -5.58
C GLU A 46 -13.89 -1.48 -6.23
N SER A 47 -12.56 -1.35 -6.13
CA SER A 47 -11.79 -0.29 -6.79
C SER A 47 -10.56 -0.85 -7.52
N PHE A 48 -10.19 -0.19 -8.61
CA PHE A 48 -9.13 -0.64 -9.51
C PHE A 48 -8.51 0.54 -10.27
N TYR A 49 -7.28 0.36 -10.77
CA TYR A 49 -6.64 1.28 -11.70
C TYR A 49 -6.74 0.74 -13.12
N LEU A 50 -7.22 1.57 -14.04
CA LEU A 50 -7.37 1.22 -15.46
C LEU A 50 -6.63 2.22 -16.33
N MET A 51 -6.05 1.73 -17.43
CA MET A 51 -5.46 2.61 -18.42
C MET A 51 -6.56 3.30 -19.22
N GLY A 52 -6.49 4.63 -19.32
CA GLY A 52 -7.43 5.39 -20.13
C GLY A 52 -7.14 5.28 -21.61
N THR A 53 -8.18 5.17 -22.41
CA THR A 53 -8.09 5.33 -23.88
C THR A 53 -9.39 5.90 -24.45
N ALA A 54 -9.38 6.24 -25.72
CA ALA A 54 -10.54 6.79 -26.43
C ALA A 54 -11.43 5.65 -26.93
N ASP A 55 -12.75 5.87 -26.92
CA ASP A 55 -13.71 4.97 -27.55
C ASP A 55 -13.52 4.94 -29.07
N PRO A 56 -13.10 3.81 -29.65
CA PRO A 56 -12.89 3.68 -31.10
C PRO A 56 -14.21 3.53 -31.87
N THR A 57 -15.32 3.24 -31.19
CA THR A 57 -16.62 2.97 -31.81
C THR A 57 -17.46 4.24 -31.99
N GLY A 58 -17.20 5.25 -31.15
CA GLY A 58 -18.04 6.45 -31.05
C GLY A 58 -19.43 6.15 -30.48
N ALA A 59 -19.63 5.02 -29.80
CA ALA A 59 -20.90 4.65 -29.17
C ALA A 59 -21.17 5.49 -27.91
N LEU A 60 -20.14 5.81 -27.14
CA LEU A 60 -20.31 6.48 -25.85
C LEU A 60 -20.74 7.95 -26.00
N ASN A 61 -21.61 8.41 -25.10
CA ASN A 61 -22.02 9.81 -24.96
C ASN A 61 -21.31 10.48 -23.78
N GLU A 62 -21.51 11.79 -23.63
CA GLU A 62 -20.94 12.54 -22.50
C GLU A 62 -21.43 11.96 -21.16
N GLY A 63 -20.51 11.68 -20.25
CA GLY A 63 -20.80 11.08 -18.95
C GLY A 63 -20.86 9.55 -18.96
N GLU A 64 -20.72 8.90 -20.12
CA GLU A 64 -20.64 7.45 -20.27
C GLU A 64 -19.18 7.01 -20.44
N VAL A 65 -18.86 5.81 -19.97
CA VAL A 65 -17.56 5.14 -20.17
C VAL A 65 -17.79 3.67 -20.49
N CYS A 66 -16.83 3.01 -21.14
CA CYS A 66 -16.82 1.55 -21.21
C CYS A 66 -15.63 1.02 -20.41
N ILE A 67 -15.87 0.13 -19.45
CA ILE A 67 -14.82 -0.42 -18.60
C ILE A 67 -14.60 -1.88 -18.96
N ILE A 68 -13.37 -2.24 -19.28
CA ILE A 68 -12.95 -3.60 -19.61
C ILE A 68 -12.14 -4.14 -18.44
N HIS A 69 -12.75 -5.04 -17.67
CA HIS A 69 -12.10 -5.72 -16.55
C HIS A 69 -11.68 -7.14 -16.94
N GLU A 70 -10.99 -7.85 -16.05
CA GLU A 70 -10.44 -9.18 -16.32
C GLU A 70 -11.49 -10.24 -16.70
N ASN A 71 -12.71 -10.08 -16.15
CA ASN A 71 -13.86 -10.96 -16.27
C ASN A 71 -14.92 -10.41 -17.25
N GLY A 72 -14.55 -9.41 -18.06
CA GLY A 72 -15.44 -8.78 -19.04
C GLY A 72 -15.76 -7.33 -18.70
N GLN A 73 -16.77 -6.80 -19.39
CA GLN A 73 -17.14 -5.40 -19.27
C GLN A 73 -17.94 -5.13 -17.98
N ILE A 74 -17.68 -3.98 -17.36
CA ILE A 74 -18.40 -3.52 -16.16
C ILE A 74 -19.51 -2.55 -16.57
N SER A 75 -20.65 -2.62 -15.90
CA SER A 75 -21.77 -1.71 -16.10
C SER A 75 -22.26 -1.06 -14.81
N GLY A 76 -22.91 0.09 -14.92
CA GLY A 76 -23.49 0.83 -13.80
C GLY A 76 -22.71 2.09 -13.43
N LYS A 77 -23.11 2.77 -12.36
CA LYS A 77 -22.44 4.00 -11.92
C LYS A 77 -21.06 3.70 -11.33
N VAL A 78 -20.09 4.55 -11.65
CA VAL A 78 -18.71 4.45 -11.17
C VAL A 78 -18.19 5.82 -10.75
N LEU A 79 -17.33 5.84 -9.74
CA LEU A 79 -16.46 6.98 -9.47
C LEU A 79 -15.18 6.82 -10.28
N VAL A 80 -14.72 7.91 -10.89
CA VAL A 80 -13.48 7.95 -11.67
C VAL A 80 -12.65 9.14 -11.21
N TYR A 81 -11.36 8.91 -10.99
CA TYR A 81 -10.40 9.90 -10.54
C TYR A 81 -9.03 9.65 -11.19
N ARG A 82 -8.30 10.72 -11.49
CA ARG A 82 -6.91 10.65 -11.98
C ARG A 82 -5.96 11.24 -10.93
N ASN A 83 -4.92 10.48 -10.59
CA ASN A 83 -3.91 10.92 -9.63
C ASN A 83 -2.71 11.55 -10.37
N PRO A 84 -2.14 12.67 -9.91
CA PRO A 84 -2.59 13.54 -8.83
C PRO A 84 -3.52 14.66 -9.28
N GLY A 85 -4.70 14.70 -8.66
CA GLY A 85 -5.67 15.79 -8.75
C GLY A 85 -6.00 16.32 -7.36
N ILE A 86 -6.06 17.65 -7.20
CA ILE A 86 -6.35 18.32 -5.92
C ILE A 86 -7.64 19.16 -5.96
N HIS A 87 -8.28 19.31 -7.13
CA HIS A 87 -9.52 20.06 -7.24
C HIS A 87 -10.74 19.17 -6.98
N PHE A 88 -11.75 19.68 -6.27
CA PHE A 88 -12.98 18.95 -5.92
C PHE A 88 -13.74 18.36 -7.12
N GLY A 89 -13.56 18.97 -8.30
CA GLY A 89 -14.14 18.53 -9.56
C GLY A 89 -13.39 17.39 -10.27
N ASP A 90 -12.20 17.00 -9.80
CA ASP A 90 -11.40 15.96 -10.44
C ASP A 90 -11.95 14.55 -10.24
N ILE A 91 -12.85 14.38 -9.26
CA ILE A 91 -13.56 13.13 -9.03
C ILE A 91 -14.91 13.24 -9.74
N ARG A 92 -15.16 12.30 -10.65
CA ARG A 92 -16.32 12.27 -11.53
C ARG A 92 -17.19 11.05 -11.23
N VAL A 93 -18.50 11.22 -11.29
CA VAL A 93 -19.46 10.11 -11.37
C VAL A 93 -19.77 9.89 -12.85
N LEU A 94 -19.42 8.71 -13.37
CA LEU A 94 -19.67 8.32 -14.76
C LEU A 94 -20.55 7.07 -14.79
N THR A 95 -21.14 6.79 -15.95
CA THR A 95 -21.96 5.59 -16.17
C THR A 95 -21.21 4.62 -17.07
N ALA A 96 -20.85 3.46 -16.54
CA ALA A 96 -20.25 2.39 -17.31
C ALA A 96 -21.33 1.69 -18.16
N ILE A 97 -21.15 1.70 -19.48
CA ILE A 97 -22.05 1.15 -20.48
C ILE A 97 -21.36 -0.01 -21.20
N HIS A 98 -22.11 -1.09 -21.42
CA HIS A 98 -21.67 -2.22 -22.22
C HIS A 98 -21.73 -1.88 -23.71
N ILE A 99 -20.66 -2.18 -24.45
CA ILE A 99 -20.60 -2.04 -25.90
C ILE A 99 -20.54 -3.43 -26.52
N GLU A 100 -21.59 -3.80 -27.26
CA GLU A 100 -21.65 -5.06 -28.00
C GLU A 100 -20.63 -5.08 -29.15
N GLY A 101 -19.92 -6.19 -29.32
CA GLY A 101 -18.94 -6.37 -30.39
C GLY A 101 -17.63 -5.59 -30.20
N LEU A 102 -17.40 -5.00 -29.02
CA LEU A 102 -16.17 -4.27 -28.73
C LEU A 102 -14.94 -5.19 -28.80
N GLU A 103 -15.10 -6.46 -28.42
CA GLU A 103 -14.06 -7.48 -28.42
C GLU A 103 -13.45 -7.71 -29.82
N ASP A 104 -14.22 -7.49 -30.88
CA ASP A 104 -13.74 -7.59 -32.27
C ASP A 104 -12.74 -6.47 -32.61
N ILE A 105 -12.77 -5.36 -31.86
CA ILE A 105 -11.92 -4.18 -32.08
C ILE A 105 -10.72 -4.21 -31.14
N ILE A 106 -10.96 -4.45 -29.85
CA ILE A 106 -9.90 -4.40 -28.82
C ILE A 106 -9.19 -5.74 -28.63
N GLY A 107 -9.69 -6.83 -29.23
CA GLY A 107 -9.17 -8.18 -29.06
C GLY A 107 -9.22 -8.64 -27.60
N CYS A 108 -8.13 -9.28 -27.14
CA CYS A 108 -8.02 -9.81 -25.78
C CYS A 108 -7.59 -8.78 -24.72
N SER A 109 -7.73 -7.47 -25.02
CA SER A 109 -7.32 -6.39 -24.12
C SER A 109 -8.11 -6.44 -22.80
N LYS A 110 -7.43 -6.14 -21.68
CA LYS A 110 -8.01 -6.13 -20.33
C LYS A 110 -7.49 -4.92 -19.56
N TYR A 111 -8.21 -4.53 -18.51
CA TYR A 111 -7.84 -3.44 -17.59
C TYR A 111 -7.78 -2.05 -18.25
N GLY A 112 -8.80 -1.73 -19.05
CA GLY A 112 -8.93 -0.44 -19.75
C GLY A 112 -10.23 0.28 -19.42
N ILE A 113 -10.22 1.61 -19.52
CA ILE A 113 -11.40 2.47 -19.50
C ILE A 113 -11.44 3.30 -20.78
N LEU A 114 -12.52 3.15 -21.55
CA LEU A 114 -12.77 3.89 -22.79
C LEU A 114 -13.60 5.14 -22.47
N PHE A 115 -13.09 6.30 -22.89
CA PHE A 115 -13.76 7.58 -22.74
C PHE A 115 -14.43 8.02 -24.04
N PRO A 116 -15.53 8.78 -23.96
CA PRO A 116 -16.26 9.24 -25.14
C PRO A 116 -15.40 10.23 -25.93
N THR A 117 -15.46 10.11 -27.25
CA THR A 117 -14.86 11.08 -28.21
C THR A 117 -15.83 12.21 -28.57
N LYS A 118 -16.93 12.33 -27.82
CA LYS A 118 -17.97 13.35 -27.97
C LYS A 118 -17.98 14.29 -26.77
N GLY A 119 -18.48 15.50 -26.99
CA GLY A 119 -18.68 16.51 -25.96
C GLY A 119 -17.79 17.74 -26.16
N PRO A 120 -18.10 18.84 -25.45
CA PRO A 120 -17.38 20.11 -25.60
C PRO A 120 -16.01 20.11 -24.92
N ARG A 121 -15.79 19.22 -23.95
CA ARG A 121 -14.55 19.06 -23.17
C ARG A 121 -14.33 17.59 -22.89
N SER A 122 -13.11 17.08 -23.05
CA SER A 122 -12.82 15.67 -22.82
C SER A 122 -13.04 15.29 -21.35
N SER A 123 -13.50 14.06 -21.10
CA SER A 123 -13.69 13.57 -19.74
C SER A 123 -12.38 13.47 -18.96
N THR A 124 -11.28 13.20 -19.66
CA THR A 124 -9.93 13.07 -19.12
C THR A 124 -9.41 14.42 -18.64
N ASP A 125 -9.60 15.48 -19.43
CA ASP A 125 -9.15 16.84 -19.09
C ASP A 125 -9.93 17.40 -17.89
N MET A 126 -11.22 17.04 -17.77
CA MET A 126 -12.02 17.36 -16.59
C MET A 126 -11.52 16.69 -15.29
N MET A 127 -10.61 15.72 -15.37
CA MET A 127 -10.00 15.02 -14.23
C MET A 127 -8.51 15.37 -14.14
N ALA A 128 -8.21 16.44 -13.40
CA ALA A 128 -6.86 16.93 -13.18
C ALA A 128 -6.08 17.32 -14.45
N GLY A 129 -6.74 17.66 -15.57
CA GLY A 129 -6.05 17.97 -16.84
C GLY A 129 -5.45 16.75 -17.53
N GLY A 130 -6.08 15.59 -17.38
CA GLY A 130 -5.60 14.32 -17.94
C GLY A 130 -5.76 14.19 -19.45
N ASP A 131 -4.95 13.33 -20.02
CA ASP A 131 -5.02 12.93 -21.41
C ASP A 131 -5.05 11.39 -21.54
N LEU A 132 -4.66 10.87 -22.70
CA LEU A 132 -4.75 9.46 -23.07
C LEU A 132 -3.40 8.95 -23.61
N ASP A 133 -2.28 9.46 -23.09
CA ASP A 133 -0.92 9.04 -23.48
C ASP A 133 -0.33 7.90 -22.62
N GLY A 134 -1.10 7.41 -21.64
CA GLY A 134 -0.67 6.45 -20.64
C GLY A 134 -1.30 6.66 -19.26
N ASP A 135 -2.13 7.69 -19.10
CA ASP A 135 -2.83 8.01 -17.86
C ASP A 135 -3.63 6.83 -17.27
N MET A 136 -3.46 6.64 -15.96
CA MET A 136 -4.16 5.63 -15.18
C MET A 136 -5.26 6.27 -14.33
N TYR A 137 -6.44 5.68 -14.37
CA TYR A 137 -7.64 6.16 -13.69
C TYR A 137 -8.00 5.21 -12.56
N TRP A 138 -8.11 5.76 -11.34
CA TRP A 138 -8.75 5.06 -10.23
C TRP A 138 -10.25 5.04 -10.47
N VAL A 139 -10.82 3.85 -10.46
CA VAL A 139 -12.25 3.63 -10.65
C VAL A 139 -12.80 2.85 -9.48
N SER A 140 -13.95 3.27 -8.95
CA SER A 140 -14.62 2.56 -7.85
C SER A 140 -16.11 2.40 -8.09
N ARG A 141 -16.59 1.20 -7.77
CA ARG A 141 -18.02 0.83 -7.72
C ARG A 141 -18.58 0.79 -6.30
N HIS A 142 -17.79 1.22 -5.32
CA HIS A 142 -18.14 1.06 -3.93
C HIS A 142 -19.49 1.76 -3.62
N PRO A 143 -20.53 1.03 -3.18
CA PRO A 143 -21.88 1.59 -3.05
C PRO A 143 -21.98 2.78 -2.09
N ILE A 144 -21.25 2.73 -0.96
CA ILE A 144 -21.19 3.83 0.01
C ILE A 144 -20.57 5.09 -0.62
N LEU A 145 -19.41 4.99 -1.28
CA LEU A 145 -18.78 6.15 -1.92
C LEU A 145 -19.70 6.76 -2.98
N LEU A 146 -20.32 5.94 -3.82
CA LEU A 146 -21.28 6.41 -4.83
C LEU A 146 -22.53 7.08 -4.24
N LYS A 147 -22.98 6.63 -3.06
CA LYS A 147 -24.16 7.17 -2.38
C LYS A 147 -23.90 8.54 -1.76
N TYR A 148 -22.75 8.72 -1.12
CA TYR A 148 -22.44 9.93 -0.35
C TYR A 148 -21.67 10.98 -1.15
N PHE A 149 -20.92 10.58 -2.18
CA PHE A 149 -20.18 11.51 -3.02
C PHE A 149 -21.10 12.44 -3.81
N LYS A 150 -20.77 13.73 -3.79
CA LYS A 150 -21.45 14.78 -4.56
C LYS A 150 -20.45 15.40 -5.53
N GLN A 151 -20.67 15.18 -6.82
CA GLN A 151 -19.81 15.70 -7.87
C GLN A 151 -19.83 17.23 -7.89
N SER A 152 -18.63 17.82 -7.99
CA SER A 152 -18.45 19.26 -8.20
C SER A 152 -18.16 19.57 -9.67
N HIS A 153 -18.21 20.85 -10.06
CA HIS A 153 -17.80 21.25 -11.40
C HIS A 153 -16.31 20.99 -11.62
N PRO A 154 -15.90 20.57 -12.83
CA PRO A 154 -14.50 20.39 -13.19
C PRO A 154 -13.69 21.67 -12.99
N TRP A 155 -12.39 21.51 -12.72
CA TRP A 155 -11.50 22.65 -12.60
C TRP A 155 -11.46 23.47 -13.90
N THR A 156 -11.48 24.79 -13.75
CA THR A 156 -11.19 25.75 -14.81
C THR A 156 -10.31 26.82 -14.18
N CYS A 157 -9.16 27.10 -14.79
CA CYS A 157 -8.23 28.11 -14.30
C CYS A 157 -8.93 29.47 -14.19
N MET A 158 -8.94 30.06 -13.00
CA MET A 158 -9.52 31.38 -12.77
C MET A 158 -8.46 32.46 -12.84
N ASN A 159 -7.27 32.17 -12.32
CA ASN A 159 -6.16 33.11 -12.22
C ASN A 159 -4.88 32.52 -12.84
N HIS A 160 -4.22 33.30 -13.69
CA HIS A 160 -2.94 32.92 -14.27
C HIS A 160 -1.77 33.43 -13.41
N TYR A 161 -0.94 32.50 -12.92
CA TYR A 161 0.21 32.77 -12.05
C TYR A 161 1.55 32.55 -12.75
N SER A 162 1.54 31.88 -13.91
CA SER A 162 2.70 31.74 -14.77
C SER A 162 3.11 33.09 -15.37
N SER A 163 4.35 33.49 -15.13
CA SER A 163 4.97 34.55 -15.91
C SER A 163 5.43 33.94 -17.23
N LYS A 164 4.77 34.28 -18.34
CA LYS A 164 5.28 33.96 -19.68
C LYS A 164 6.56 34.76 -19.89
N SER A 165 7.70 34.08 -19.90
CA SER A 165 8.90 34.64 -20.52
C SER A 165 8.55 34.93 -21.98
N SER A 166 8.99 36.07 -22.50
CA SER A 166 8.87 36.40 -23.93
C SER A 166 9.89 35.57 -24.72
N GLU A 167 9.81 34.26 -24.61
CA GLU A 167 10.69 33.34 -25.32
C GLU A 167 10.28 33.29 -26.79
N LYS A 168 11.27 33.51 -27.65
CA LYS A 168 11.13 33.28 -29.09
C LYS A 168 10.76 31.82 -29.30
N LYS A 169 9.89 31.54 -30.27
CA LYS A 169 9.54 30.15 -30.60
C LYS A 169 10.80 29.41 -31.09
N PRO A 170 10.88 28.08 -30.96
CA PRO A 170 12.04 27.32 -31.46
C PRO A 170 12.38 27.61 -32.93
N ILE A 171 11.35 27.87 -33.76
CA ILE A 171 11.51 28.18 -35.19
C ILE A 171 12.08 29.58 -35.47
N GLU A 172 12.13 30.44 -34.46
CA GLU A 172 12.62 31.82 -34.53
C GLU A 172 14.07 31.94 -34.03
N LEU A 173 14.67 30.84 -33.57
CA LEU A 173 16.04 30.75 -33.09
C LEU A 173 16.96 30.23 -34.21
N SER A 174 18.18 30.76 -34.28
CA SER A 174 19.24 30.12 -35.08
C SER A 174 19.68 28.79 -34.47
N ASP A 175 20.37 27.93 -35.23
CA ASP A 175 20.81 26.61 -34.76
C ASP A 175 21.71 26.72 -33.51
N GLU A 176 22.64 27.68 -33.46
CA GLU A 176 23.52 27.87 -32.30
C GLU A 176 22.82 28.50 -31.09
N GLU A 177 21.76 29.27 -31.30
CA GLU A 177 20.92 29.79 -30.21
C GLU A 177 20.03 28.67 -29.67
N LEU A 178 19.44 27.86 -30.55
CA LEU A 178 18.62 26.72 -30.18
C LEU A 178 19.39 25.71 -29.34
N GLU A 179 20.62 25.37 -29.75
CA GLU A 179 21.48 24.48 -28.96
C GLU A 179 21.74 25.07 -27.56
N ARG A 180 22.08 26.36 -27.48
CA ARG A 180 22.32 27.04 -26.20
C ARG A 180 21.09 27.06 -25.29
N GLU A 181 19.92 27.38 -25.84
CA GLU A 181 18.66 27.38 -25.08
C GLU A 181 18.29 25.97 -24.61
N LEU A 182 18.47 24.94 -25.44
CA LEU A 182 18.25 23.54 -25.04
C LEU A 182 19.15 23.14 -23.86
N PHE A 183 20.43 23.47 -23.91
CA PHE A 183 21.34 23.20 -22.78
C PHE A 183 20.96 24.02 -21.53
N SER A 184 20.60 25.30 -21.69
CA SER A 184 20.15 26.16 -20.59
C SER A 184 18.90 25.61 -19.91
N HIS A 185 17.90 25.19 -20.70
CA HIS A 185 16.67 24.56 -20.22
C HIS A 185 16.95 23.21 -19.54
N PHE A 186 17.81 22.37 -20.12
CA PHE A 186 18.21 21.12 -19.49
C PHE A 186 18.88 21.34 -18.12
N LEU A 187 19.83 22.28 -18.04
CA LEU A 187 20.51 22.61 -16.80
C LEU A 187 19.55 23.18 -15.76
N THR A 188 18.62 24.04 -16.17
CA THR A 188 17.61 24.63 -15.29
C THR A 188 16.63 23.55 -14.79
N ALA A 189 16.10 22.72 -15.67
CA ALA A 189 15.20 21.62 -15.31
C ALA A 189 15.87 20.61 -14.38
N ARG A 190 17.16 20.29 -14.59
CA ARG A 190 17.88 19.30 -13.78
C ARG A 190 18.35 19.85 -12.43
N PHE A 191 18.90 21.06 -12.41
CA PHE A 191 19.60 21.60 -11.24
C PHE A 191 18.84 22.71 -10.50
N ARG A 192 17.83 23.33 -11.13
CA ARG A 192 17.00 24.42 -10.57
C ARG A 192 15.52 24.07 -10.62
N ARG A 193 15.19 22.85 -10.18
CA ARG A 193 13.80 22.38 -10.13
C ARG A 193 12.92 23.34 -9.33
N SER A 194 11.84 23.78 -9.94
CA SER A 194 10.78 24.49 -9.22
C SER A 194 10.22 23.59 -8.13
N LYS A 195 10.00 24.18 -6.95
CA LYS A 195 9.30 23.51 -5.84
C LYS A 195 7.82 23.90 -5.79
N ALA A 196 7.34 24.71 -6.74
CA ALA A 196 6.02 25.32 -6.66
C ALA A 196 4.89 24.28 -6.57
N MET A 197 4.90 23.23 -7.41
CA MET A 197 3.92 22.15 -7.35
C MET A 197 3.86 21.48 -5.97
N GLY A 198 5.02 21.11 -5.42
CA GLY A 198 5.10 20.46 -4.11
C GLY A 198 4.69 21.40 -2.96
N THR A 199 5.13 22.66 -3.01
CA THR A 199 4.72 23.67 -2.03
C THR A 199 3.22 23.93 -2.10
N ALA A 200 2.65 24.10 -3.31
CA ALA A 200 1.22 24.34 -3.49
C ALA A 200 0.39 23.17 -2.97
N SER A 201 0.78 21.93 -3.30
CA SER A 201 0.10 20.72 -2.81
C SER A 201 0.14 20.60 -1.29
N ASN A 202 1.29 20.84 -0.66
CA ASN A 202 1.42 20.76 0.80
C ASN A 202 0.64 21.88 1.51
N SER A 203 0.71 23.10 0.98
CA SER A 203 -0.08 24.22 1.48
C SER A 203 -1.57 23.96 1.35
N TRP A 204 -2.02 23.41 0.21
CA TRP A 204 -3.41 23.06 -0.03
C TRP A 204 -3.89 22.04 1.00
N LEU A 205 -3.11 20.99 1.27
CA LEU A 205 -3.45 19.96 2.24
C LEU A 205 -3.62 20.54 3.65
N ALA A 206 -2.70 21.40 4.08
CA ALA A 206 -2.76 22.03 5.40
C ALA A 206 -3.95 22.99 5.54
N HIS A 207 -4.24 23.82 4.52
CA HIS A 207 -5.41 24.72 4.54
C HIS A 207 -6.72 23.93 4.45
N MET A 208 -6.74 22.82 3.71
CA MET A 208 -7.91 21.94 3.62
C MET A 208 -8.21 21.34 4.99
N ASP A 209 -7.19 20.85 5.70
CA ASP A 209 -7.34 20.32 7.06
C ASP A 209 -7.92 21.36 8.03
N GLN A 210 -7.39 22.59 8.00
CA GLN A 210 -7.92 23.71 8.78
C GLN A 210 -9.37 24.02 8.40
N MET A 211 -9.69 24.02 7.11
CA MET A 211 -11.06 24.25 6.65
C MET A 211 -12.01 23.16 7.14
N LEU A 212 -11.56 21.91 7.28
CA LEU A 212 -12.40 20.82 7.79
C LEU A 212 -12.56 20.80 9.31
N THR A 213 -11.59 21.34 10.04
CA THR A 213 -11.60 21.33 11.51
C THR A 213 -12.16 22.62 12.10
N ASN A 214 -12.18 23.71 11.34
CA ASN A 214 -12.64 25.01 11.81
C ASN A 214 -14.16 25.22 11.62
N GLU A 215 -14.83 25.67 12.67
CA GLU A 215 -16.28 25.93 12.70
C GLU A 215 -16.65 27.37 12.29
N HIS A 216 -15.68 28.30 12.26
CA HIS A 216 -15.93 29.71 11.98
C HIS A 216 -16.11 29.98 10.48
N THR A 217 -17.31 30.44 10.09
CA THR A 217 -17.70 30.62 8.67
C THR A 217 -16.81 31.60 7.89
N LYS A 218 -16.40 32.72 8.50
CA LYS A 218 -15.54 33.72 7.82
C LYS A 218 -14.15 33.18 7.48
N GLU A 219 -13.53 32.48 8.42
CA GLU A 219 -12.21 31.88 8.23
C GLU A 219 -12.27 30.77 7.18
N ARG A 220 -13.34 29.97 7.18
CA ARG A 220 -13.59 28.96 6.14
C ARG A 220 -13.70 29.56 4.74
N ASN A 221 -14.36 30.71 4.59
CA ASN A 221 -14.46 31.37 3.29
C ASN A 221 -13.11 31.88 2.79
N CYS A 222 -12.30 32.49 3.67
CA CYS A 222 -10.95 32.92 3.33
C CYS A 222 -10.06 31.71 2.95
N LEU A 223 -10.13 30.61 3.70
CA LEU A 223 -9.41 29.38 3.37
C LEU A 223 -9.85 28.82 2.01
N LYS A 224 -11.15 28.87 1.70
CA LYS A 224 -11.68 28.42 0.41
C LYS A 224 -11.11 29.22 -0.76
N GLU A 225 -10.98 30.54 -0.63
CA GLU A 225 -10.33 31.38 -1.64
C GLU A 225 -8.86 30.96 -1.84
N LYS A 226 -8.10 30.85 -0.74
CA LYS A 226 -6.70 30.37 -0.79
C LYS A 226 -6.57 28.98 -1.43
N LEU A 227 -7.49 28.07 -1.13
CA LEU A 227 -7.51 26.72 -1.72
C LEU A 227 -7.67 26.79 -3.23
N LEU A 228 -8.60 27.61 -3.75
CA LEU A 228 -8.80 27.77 -5.20
C LEU A 228 -7.57 28.36 -5.88
N GLU A 229 -6.94 29.37 -5.29
CA GLU A 229 -5.69 29.93 -5.82
C GLU A 229 -4.56 28.89 -5.84
N LEU A 230 -4.43 28.10 -4.79
CA LEU A 230 -3.46 27.01 -4.71
C LEU A 230 -3.72 25.92 -5.76
N VAL A 231 -4.98 25.66 -6.10
CA VAL A 231 -5.35 24.74 -7.18
C VAL A 231 -4.84 25.27 -8.53
N ASP A 232 -5.12 26.54 -8.84
CA ASP A 232 -4.67 27.15 -10.09
C ASP A 232 -3.14 27.11 -10.21
N ILE A 233 -2.42 27.49 -9.14
CA ILE A 233 -0.96 27.43 -9.07
C ILE A 233 -0.44 25.99 -9.24
N TYR A 234 -1.13 25.00 -8.66
CA TYR A 234 -0.71 23.61 -8.72
C TYR A 234 -0.73 23.07 -10.15
N TYR A 235 -1.83 23.24 -10.89
CA TYR A 235 -1.92 22.76 -12.27
C TYR A 235 -1.02 23.55 -13.21
N GLU A 236 -0.91 24.88 -13.05
CA GLU A 236 0.06 25.65 -13.84
C GLU A 236 1.51 25.21 -13.55
N ALA A 237 1.85 24.91 -12.30
CA ALA A 237 3.18 24.40 -11.94
C ALA A 237 3.44 22.97 -12.45
N LEU A 238 2.39 22.17 -12.66
CA LEU A 238 2.49 20.83 -13.25
C LEU A 238 2.86 20.91 -14.74
N ASP A 239 2.28 21.86 -15.47
CA ASP A 239 2.53 22.07 -16.91
C ASP A 239 3.66 23.07 -17.20
N ALA A 240 4.16 23.79 -16.19
CA ALA A 240 5.28 24.71 -16.30
C ALA A 240 6.51 24.11 -17.03
N PRO A 241 6.95 22.86 -16.75
CA PRO A 241 8.08 22.26 -17.47
C PRO A 241 7.83 22.06 -18.98
N LYS A 242 6.57 21.89 -19.39
CA LYS A 242 6.18 21.73 -20.80
C LYS A 242 6.01 23.08 -21.51
N THR A 243 5.57 24.09 -20.77
CA THR A 243 5.22 25.41 -21.31
C THR A 243 6.34 26.44 -21.20
N GLY A 244 7.41 26.15 -20.45
CA GLY A 244 8.50 27.10 -20.15
C GLY A 244 8.13 28.15 -19.09
N GLY A 245 6.93 28.08 -18.51
CA GLY A 245 6.47 29.05 -17.52
C GLY A 245 7.21 28.92 -16.19
N GLU A 246 7.61 30.05 -15.59
CA GLU A 246 8.04 30.06 -14.18
C GLU A 246 6.81 30.29 -13.30
N VAL A 247 6.58 29.36 -12.35
CA VAL A 247 5.49 29.45 -11.37
C VAL A 247 6.09 29.50 -9.97
N ARG A 248 5.58 30.42 -9.15
CA ARG A 248 5.97 30.59 -7.75
C ARG A 248 4.72 30.65 -6.88
N VAL A 249 4.79 30.07 -5.69
CA VAL A 249 3.72 30.14 -4.70
C VAL A 249 3.89 31.43 -3.86
N PRO A 250 2.91 32.34 -3.86
CA PRO A 250 2.91 33.52 -2.99
C PRO A 250 3.03 33.13 -1.50
N ARG A 251 3.74 33.95 -0.70
CA ARG A 251 3.99 33.62 0.72
C ARG A 251 2.71 33.57 1.55
N GLU A 252 1.71 34.34 1.16
CA GLU A 252 0.41 34.47 1.85
C GLU A 252 -0.42 33.19 1.77
N LEU A 253 -0.13 32.35 0.77
CA LEU A 253 -0.75 31.04 0.57
C LEU A 253 0.02 29.92 1.28
N ILE A 254 1.23 30.16 1.78
CA ILE A 254 2.02 29.16 2.50
C ILE A 254 1.64 29.22 3.99
N PRO A 255 1.20 28.11 4.60
CA PRO A 255 0.83 28.09 6.00
C PRO A 255 2.08 28.07 6.90
N ASP A 256 1.96 28.73 8.05
CA ASP A 256 3.01 28.77 9.08
C ASP A 256 3.10 27.45 9.85
N THR A 257 1.98 26.73 10.00
CA THR A 257 1.87 25.48 10.74
C THR A 257 1.19 24.39 9.90
N TYR A 258 1.58 23.14 10.12
CA TYR A 258 1.08 21.98 9.38
C TYR A 258 0.40 20.98 10.31
N PRO A 259 -0.59 20.19 9.84
CA PRO A 259 -1.17 19.15 10.68
C PRO A 259 -0.13 18.07 10.99
N HIS A 260 -0.18 17.53 12.21
CA HIS A 260 0.79 16.55 12.73
C HIS A 260 0.96 15.31 11.84
N PHE A 261 -0.11 14.84 11.17
CA PHE A 261 -0.05 13.67 10.28
C PHE A 261 0.85 13.88 9.04
N MET A 262 1.19 15.12 8.69
CA MET A 262 2.12 15.41 7.58
C MET A 262 3.60 15.23 7.96
N GLU A 263 3.93 14.99 9.23
CA GLU A 263 5.29 14.73 9.74
C GLU A 263 6.36 15.75 9.23
N MET A 264 5.99 17.04 9.12
CA MET A 264 6.88 18.09 8.61
C MET A 264 7.98 18.45 9.61
N THR A 265 9.12 17.73 9.56
CA THR A 265 10.24 17.87 10.51
C THR A 265 10.84 19.28 10.68
N LYS A 266 10.67 20.17 9.69
CA LYS A 266 11.27 21.52 9.69
C LYS A 266 10.27 22.63 10.03
N SER A 267 9.00 22.29 10.24
CA SER A 267 7.91 23.25 10.43
C SER A 267 7.14 22.91 11.71
N PRO A 268 6.58 23.92 12.41
CA PRO A 268 5.75 23.65 13.58
C PRO A 268 4.47 22.91 13.16
N SER A 269 4.02 22.00 14.03
CA SER A 269 2.84 21.17 13.80
C SER A 269 1.70 21.45 14.78
N TYR A 270 0.46 21.21 14.36
CA TYR A 270 -0.73 21.21 15.23
C TYR A 270 -1.45 19.87 15.23
N GLU A 271 -2.15 19.56 16.32
CA GLU A 271 -3.00 18.37 16.44
C GLU A 271 -4.28 18.58 15.60
N SER A 272 -4.48 17.70 14.62
CA SER A 272 -5.59 17.79 13.67
C SER A 272 -6.73 16.91 14.14
N LYS A 273 -7.95 17.46 14.12
CA LYS A 273 -9.19 16.74 14.41
C LYS A 273 -9.92 16.31 13.14
N SER A 274 -9.23 16.27 12.00
CA SER A 274 -9.79 15.75 10.77
C SER A 274 -9.73 14.22 10.75
N VAL A 275 -10.43 13.61 9.80
CA VAL A 275 -10.40 12.15 9.60
C VAL A 275 -8.96 11.65 9.39
N LEU A 276 -8.10 12.41 8.70
CA LEU A 276 -6.70 12.03 8.50
C LEU A 276 -5.89 12.09 9.80
N GLY A 277 -6.13 13.10 10.65
CA GLY A 277 -5.55 13.16 11.99
C GLY A 277 -5.98 11.98 12.87
N GLU A 278 -7.29 11.70 12.92
CA GLU A 278 -7.82 10.59 13.71
C GLU A 278 -7.28 9.22 13.26
N ILE A 279 -7.14 8.99 11.95
CA ILE A 279 -6.55 7.77 11.40
C ILE A 279 -5.07 7.67 11.78
N TYR A 280 -4.33 8.78 11.63
CA TYR A 280 -2.92 8.85 11.98
C TYR A 280 -2.70 8.50 13.46
N ASP A 281 -3.46 9.10 14.36
CA ASP A 281 -3.36 8.87 15.80
C ASP A 281 -3.68 7.41 16.16
N GLN A 282 -4.76 6.84 15.63
CA GLN A 282 -5.11 5.44 15.86
C GLN A 282 -4.04 4.47 15.34
N ALA A 283 -3.48 4.75 14.15
CA ALA A 283 -2.40 3.94 13.59
C ALA A 283 -1.11 4.07 14.41
N GLN A 284 -0.84 5.24 14.98
CA GLN A 284 0.31 5.47 15.86
C GLN A 284 0.15 4.76 17.20
N GLU A 285 -1.02 4.85 17.84
CA GLU A 285 -1.34 4.16 19.10
C GLU A 285 -1.16 2.64 18.97
N PHE A 286 -1.60 2.04 17.86
CA PHE A 286 -1.41 0.62 17.60
C PHE A 286 0.08 0.22 17.62
N ASN A 287 0.93 1.01 16.96
CA ASN A 287 2.37 0.75 16.93
C ASN A 287 3.03 0.89 18.32
N LEU A 288 2.60 1.88 19.12
CA LEU A 288 3.14 2.12 20.47
C LEU A 288 2.73 1.04 21.48
N ASN A 289 1.54 0.46 21.32
CA ASN A 289 0.97 -0.50 22.26
C ASN A 289 1.24 -1.96 21.91
N THR A 290 2.10 -2.25 20.93
CA THR A 290 2.42 -3.64 20.56
C THR A 290 3.21 -4.30 21.71
N PRO A 291 2.62 -5.29 22.43
CA PRO A 291 3.25 -5.86 23.61
C PRO A 291 4.46 -6.72 23.21
N ALA A 292 5.39 -6.90 24.16
CA ALA A 292 6.48 -7.85 23.99
C ALA A 292 5.91 -9.27 23.82
N ILE A 293 6.34 -9.96 22.77
CA ILE A 293 5.90 -11.32 22.48
C ILE A 293 6.58 -12.28 23.45
N PRO A 294 5.83 -13.03 24.29
CA PRO A 294 6.44 -14.01 25.17
C PRO A 294 7.05 -15.14 24.34
N VAL A 295 8.29 -15.52 24.67
CA VAL A 295 8.98 -16.61 23.98
C VAL A 295 8.78 -17.90 24.75
N TRP A 296 8.25 -18.92 24.09
CA TRP A 296 8.03 -20.26 24.61
C TRP A 296 8.27 -21.29 23.50
N LYS A 297 8.49 -22.55 23.86
CA LYS A 297 8.76 -23.63 22.89
C LYS A 297 7.52 -24.49 22.67
N LEU A 298 7.27 -24.85 21.42
CA LEU A 298 6.24 -25.82 21.06
C LEU A 298 6.53 -27.18 21.71
N PRO A 299 5.64 -27.73 22.55
CA PRO A 299 5.89 -28.98 23.27
C PRO A 299 6.25 -30.17 22.36
N PRO A 300 5.63 -30.38 21.18
CA PRO A 300 6.02 -31.48 20.29
C PRO A 300 7.43 -31.38 19.70
N LEU A 301 8.05 -30.19 19.74
CA LEU A 301 9.39 -29.93 19.23
C LEU A 301 10.44 -29.76 20.36
N ASP A 302 10.00 -29.60 21.62
CA ASP A 302 10.87 -29.49 22.79
C ASP A 302 11.21 -30.88 23.37
N VAL A 303 11.84 -31.71 22.55
CA VAL A 303 12.27 -33.07 22.91
C VAL A 303 13.77 -33.10 23.24
N GLU A 304 14.23 -34.20 23.82
CA GLU A 304 15.66 -34.42 24.04
C GLU A 304 16.39 -34.64 22.71
N VAL A 305 17.49 -33.92 22.52
CA VAL A 305 18.32 -33.96 21.32
C VAL A 305 19.74 -34.34 21.72
N PRO A 306 20.45 -35.19 20.96
CA PRO A 306 21.83 -35.56 21.28
C PRO A 306 22.74 -34.34 21.42
N TYR A 307 23.58 -34.36 22.46
CA TYR A 307 24.49 -33.25 22.79
C TYR A 307 25.41 -32.86 21.62
N ARG A 308 25.79 -33.83 20.78
CA ARG A 308 26.62 -33.59 19.59
C ARG A 308 25.95 -32.62 18.62
N ASN A 309 24.68 -32.85 18.28
CA ASN A 309 23.92 -32.02 17.35
C ASN A 309 23.69 -30.62 17.95
N LEU A 310 23.35 -30.53 19.24
CA LEU A 310 23.19 -29.25 19.94
C LEU A 310 24.47 -28.41 19.87
N LYS A 311 25.63 -29.00 20.18
CA LYS A 311 26.92 -28.29 20.16
C LYS A 311 27.31 -27.84 18.74
N THR A 312 27.02 -28.65 17.73
CA THR A 312 27.27 -28.31 16.32
C THR A 312 26.38 -27.12 15.91
N TRP A 313 25.08 -27.20 16.14
CA TRP A 313 24.14 -26.15 15.75
C TRP A 313 24.26 -24.88 16.59
N GLN A 314 24.75 -24.96 17.83
CA GLN A 314 25.10 -23.78 18.62
C GLN A 314 26.20 -22.95 17.94
N ARG A 315 27.25 -23.60 17.43
CA ARG A 315 28.33 -22.91 16.69
C ARG A 315 27.83 -22.31 15.39
N HIS A 316 27.01 -23.07 14.64
CA HIS A 316 26.41 -22.56 13.41
C HIS A 316 25.48 -21.38 13.69
N TYR A 317 24.70 -21.40 14.78
CA TYR A 317 23.82 -20.30 15.12
C TYR A 317 24.57 -19.04 15.57
N GLU A 318 25.69 -19.19 16.28
CA GLU A 318 26.60 -18.08 16.59
C GLU A 318 27.18 -17.44 15.32
N ALA A 319 27.67 -18.25 14.39
CA ALA A 319 28.14 -17.78 13.09
C ALA A 319 27.03 -17.11 12.27
N TYR A 320 25.83 -17.73 12.24
CA TYR A 320 24.66 -17.19 11.55
C TYR A 320 24.29 -15.81 12.08
N ARG A 321 24.28 -15.61 13.40
CA ARG A 321 23.96 -14.30 13.99
C ARG A 321 24.96 -13.23 13.56
N ALA A 322 26.26 -13.55 13.52
CA ALA A 322 27.29 -12.61 13.06
C ALA A 322 27.13 -12.29 11.56
N GLU A 323 26.97 -13.32 10.73
CA GLU A 323 26.80 -13.19 9.27
C GLU A 323 25.53 -12.44 8.91
N MET A 324 24.40 -12.75 9.56
CA MET A 324 23.12 -12.08 9.36
C MET A 324 23.18 -10.61 9.81
N THR A 325 23.91 -10.30 10.89
CA THR A 325 24.11 -8.91 11.33
C THR A 325 24.91 -8.12 10.28
N ALA A 326 25.95 -8.72 9.72
CA ALA A 326 26.74 -8.12 8.64
C ALA A 326 25.92 -7.95 7.34
N ALA A 327 25.08 -8.93 7.00
CA ALA A 327 24.22 -8.85 5.82
C ALA A 327 23.18 -7.72 5.90
N LEU A 328 22.73 -7.38 7.11
CA LEU A 328 21.70 -6.36 7.35
C LEU A 328 22.27 -4.94 7.56
N SER A 329 23.61 -4.76 7.49
CA SER A 329 24.27 -3.49 7.85
C SER A 329 24.36 -2.46 6.71
N THR A 330 23.98 -2.80 5.48
CA THR A 330 24.00 -1.86 4.35
C THR A 330 22.88 -0.82 4.50
N ASP A 331 22.74 0.17 3.62
CA ASP A 331 21.54 1.03 3.58
C ASP A 331 20.54 0.60 2.51
N ASP A 332 21.01 -0.05 1.45
CA ASP A 332 20.23 -0.54 0.31
C ASP A 332 19.31 -1.72 0.70
N VAL A 333 18.00 -1.53 0.51
CA VAL A 333 16.94 -2.49 0.88
C VAL A 333 16.99 -3.77 0.04
N GLU A 334 17.27 -3.66 -1.26
CA GLU A 334 17.32 -4.82 -2.16
C GLU A 334 18.58 -5.63 -1.90
N ALA A 335 19.72 -4.94 -1.74
CA ALA A 335 20.99 -5.58 -1.40
C ALA A 335 20.93 -6.26 -0.01
N LYS A 336 20.25 -5.66 0.97
CA LYS A 336 19.98 -6.28 2.29
C LYS A 336 19.26 -7.61 2.16
N ARG A 337 18.15 -7.62 1.41
CA ARG A 337 17.32 -8.81 1.23
C ARG A 337 18.10 -9.92 0.54
N ALA A 338 18.73 -9.62 -0.60
CA ALA A 338 19.54 -10.58 -1.33
C ALA A 338 20.71 -11.14 -0.49
N SER A 339 21.34 -10.32 0.36
CA SER A 339 22.42 -10.76 1.24
C SER A 339 21.90 -11.63 2.39
N ALA A 340 20.77 -11.27 3.00
CA ALA A 340 20.12 -12.06 4.04
C ALA A 340 19.66 -13.43 3.50
N ASP A 341 19.11 -13.47 2.29
CA ASP A 341 18.66 -14.71 1.65
C ASP A 341 19.85 -15.65 1.37
N LYS A 342 20.98 -15.11 0.90
CA LYS A 342 22.23 -15.90 0.74
C LYS A 342 22.71 -16.51 2.06
N VAL A 343 22.58 -15.78 3.18
CA VAL A 343 22.92 -16.34 4.49
C VAL A 343 21.97 -17.47 4.85
N ILE A 344 20.65 -17.31 4.66
CA ILE A 344 19.67 -18.38 4.94
C ILE A 344 19.95 -19.62 4.08
N GLU A 345 20.16 -19.44 2.77
CA GLU A 345 20.46 -20.53 1.84
C GLU A 345 21.74 -21.28 2.21
N LYS A 346 22.78 -20.58 2.71
CA LYS A 346 23.98 -21.24 3.23
C LYS A 346 23.66 -22.21 4.37
N TYR A 347 22.81 -21.83 5.33
CA TYR A 347 22.47 -22.72 6.44
C TYR A 347 21.45 -23.80 6.06
N LYS A 348 20.57 -23.55 5.07
CA LYS A 348 19.75 -24.61 4.44
C LYS A 348 20.65 -25.64 3.76
N GLN A 349 21.68 -25.21 3.03
CA GLN A 349 22.66 -26.10 2.39
C GLN A 349 23.45 -26.92 3.43
N ILE A 350 23.76 -26.36 4.61
CA ILE A 350 24.40 -27.10 5.71
C ILE A 350 23.43 -28.15 6.29
N LEU A 351 22.14 -27.81 6.45
CA LEU A 351 21.14 -28.72 7.01
C LEU A 351 20.74 -29.83 6.02
N TYR A 352 20.45 -29.49 4.78
CA TYR A 352 19.85 -30.40 3.81
C TYR A 352 20.85 -30.93 2.78
N GLU A 353 22.06 -30.37 2.67
CA GLU A 353 22.94 -30.58 1.49
C GLU A 353 22.24 -30.25 0.16
N ALA A 354 21.16 -29.47 0.24
CA ALA A 354 20.32 -29.03 -0.86
C ALA A 354 19.64 -27.71 -0.47
N SER A 355 18.95 -27.08 -1.43
CA SER A 355 18.14 -25.89 -1.19
C SER A 355 16.87 -26.17 -0.37
N GLU A 356 16.35 -27.40 -0.42
CA GLU A 356 15.05 -27.79 0.13
C GLU A 356 15.09 -29.22 0.69
N LEU A 357 14.17 -29.54 1.59
CA LEU A 357 14.11 -30.85 2.25
C LEU A 357 13.90 -31.99 1.25
N GLU A 358 13.01 -31.81 0.27
CA GLU A 358 12.64 -32.85 -0.69
C GLU A 358 13.79 -33.29 -1.61
N LYS A 359 14.76 -32.40 -1.83
CA LYS A 359 15.94 -32.64 -2.68
C LYS A 359 17.15 -33.12 -1.89
N SER A 360 17.01 -33.28 -0.58
CA SER A 360 18.12 -33.64 0.30
C SER A 360 18.57 -35.09 0.06
N PRO A 361 19.88 -35.34 -0.11
CA PRO A 361 20.44 -36.69 -0.13
C PRO A 361 20.61 -37.28 1.27
N ARG A 362 20.42 -36.49 2.33
CA ARG A 362 20.64 -36.91 3.72
C ARG A 362 19.48 -37.79 4.22
N ALA A 363 19.79 -38.69 5.17
CA ALA A 363 18.78 -39.50 5.83
C ALA A 363 17.85 -38.63 6.69
N TRP A 364 16.54 -38.94 6.67
CA TRP A 364 15.52 -38.17 7.41
C TRP A 364 15.77 -38.14 8.92
N GLU A 365 16.28 -39.24 9.49
CA GLU A 365 16.60 -39.34 10.92
C GLU A 365 17.68 -38.33 11.31
N GLU A 366 18.68 -38.09 10.45
CA GLU A 366 19.72 -37.11 10.73
C GLU A 366 19.21 -35.68 10.59
N ILE A 367 18.45 -35.41 9.52
CA ILE A 367 17.84 -34.10 9.27
C ILE A 367 16.89 -33.73 10.42
N SER A 368 16.10 -34.69 10.91
CA SER A 368 15.13 -34.45 11.99
C SER A 368 15.82 -34.11 13.30
N LEU A 369 16.88 -34.85 13.69
CA LEU A 369 17.69 -34.54 14.87
C LEU A 369 18.38 -33.17 14.77
N ASP A 370 18.94 -32.83 13.60
CA ASP A 370 19.55 -31.53 13.35
C ASP A 370 18.51 -30.40 13.39
N SER A 371 17.32 -30.62 12.84
CA SER A 371 16.22 -29.64 12.86
C SER A 371 15.72 -29.37 14.27
N LEU A 372 15.58 -30.40 15.09
CA LEU A 372 15.25 -30.26 16.52
C LEU A 372 16.37 -29.54 17.29
N ALA A 373 17.64 -29.79 16.96
CA ALA A 373 18.77 -29.07 17.54
C ALA A 373 18.72 -27.58 17.20
N ILE A 374 18.45 -27.23 15.93
CA ILE A 374 18.27 -25.86 15.47
C ILE A 374 17.14 -25.16 16.24
N PHE A 375 15.97 -25.81 16.34
CA PHE A 375 14.82 -25.28 17.07
C PHE A 375 15.19 -24.97 18.51
N ARG A 376 15.79 -25.93 19.22
CA ARG A 376 16.18 -25.77 20.62
C ARG A 376 17.20 -24.65 20.82
N VAL A 377 18.29 -24.64 20.04
CA VAL A 377 19.34 -23.60 20.11
C VAL A 377 18.76 -22.21 19.84
N SER A 378 17.90 -22.09 18.82
CA SER A 378 17.29 -20.82 18.44
C SER A 378 16.35 -20.29 19.51
N TYR A 379 15.51 -21.15 20.08
CA TYR A 379 14.52 -20.76 21.10
C TYR A 379 15.15 -20.55 22.48
N ASP A 380 16.12 -21.36 22.88
CA ASP A 380 16.86 -21.15 24.14
C ASP A 380 17.54 -19.79 24.14
N TYR A 381 18.14 -19.40 23.00
CA TYR A 381 18.69 -18.06 22.85
C TYR A 381 17.61 -16.99 22.86
N ALA A 382 16.50 -17.17 22.14
CA ALA A 382 15.38 -16.21 22.09
C ALA A 382 14.77 -15.97 23.48
N ILE A 383 14.61 -17.02 24.29
CA ILE A 383 14.16 -16.95 25.69
C ILE A 383 15.18 -16.18 26.53
N LYS A 384 16.47 -16.49 26.39
CA LYS A 384 17.55 -15.82 27.14
C LYS A 384 17.60 -14.31 26.88
N VAL A 385 17.38 -13.88 25.65
CA VAL A 385 17.41 -12.45 25.29
C VAL A 385 16.03 -11.78 25.28
N GLN A 386 14.96 -12.54 25.55
CA GLN A 386 13.56 -12.11 25.49
C GLN A 386 13.18 -11.44 24.16
N ASP A 387 13.63 -12.02 23.04
CA ASP A 387 13.34 -11.51 21.69
C ASP A 387 12.86 -12.62 20.76
N ALA A 388 11.55 -12.64 20.51
CA ALA A 388 10.89 -13.61 19.63
C ALA A 388 11.38 -13.56 18.18
N LYS A 389 11.98 -12.45 17.72
CA LYS A 389 12.59 -12.36 16.37
C LYS A 389 13.73 -13.36 16.21
N LYS A 390 14.36 -13.77 17.30
CA LYS A 390 15.46 -14.74 17.29
C LYS A 390 15.00 -16.17 17.02
N CYS A 391 13.70 -16.48 17.13
CA CYS A 391 13.12 -17.76 16.71
C CYS A 391 13.14 -17.96 15.19
N GLY A 392 13.33 -16.88 14.42
CA GLY A 392 13.26 -16.93 12.96
C GLY A 392 14.32 -17.79 12.29
N PHE A 393 15.46 -18.07 12.93
CA PHE A 393 16.45 -18.98 12.37
C PHE A 393 15.90 -20.41 12.23
N ALA A 394 15.19 -20.90 13.25
CA ALA A 394 14.60 -22.23 13.22
C ALA A 394 13.63 -22.41 12.05
N TRP A 395 12.70 -21.48 11.88
CA TRP A 395 11.68 -21.61 10.84
C TRP A 395 12.20 -21.29 9.43
N LYS A 396 13.18 -20.39 9.30
CA LYS A 396 13.74 -20.07 7.97
C LYS A 396 14.68 -21.14 7.43
N VAL A 397 15.39 -21.86 8.31
CA VAL A 397 16.35 -22.89 7.91
C VAL A 397 15.73 -24.29 7.98
N ALA A 398 15.11 -24.62 9.10
CA ALA A 398 14.59 -25.96 9.38
C ALA A 398 13.05 -26.06 9.26
N GLY A 399 12.37 -25.01 8.80
CA GLY A 399 10.90 -24.93 8.85
C GLY A 399 10.17 -26.10 8.22
N GLU A 400 10.61 -26.57 7.05
CA GLU A 400 10.00 -27.73 6.37
C GLU A 400 10.08 -29.00 7.20
N ALA A 401 11.27 -29.31 7.73
CA ALA A 401 11.48 -30.47 8.58
C ALA A 401 10.73 -30.34 9.91
N LEU A 402 10.74 -29.17 10.54
CA LEU A 402 10.02 -28.90 11.79
C LEU A 402 8.51 -29.06 11.63
N MET A 403 7.93 -28.56 10.54
CA MET A 403 6.51 -28.75 10.25
C MET A 403 6.18 -30.23 10.02
N LYS A 404 7.03 -30.97 9.29
CA LYS A 404 6.84 -32.41 9.10
C LYS A 404 6.88 -33.19 10.42
N ILE A 405 7.85 -32.90 11.29
CA ILE A 405 7.94 -33.50 12.64
C ILE A 405 6.68 -33.17 13.46
N PHE A 406 6.23 -31.91 13.40
CA PHE A 406 5.04 -31.47 14.11
C PHE A 406 3.79 -32.21 13.63
N ILE A 407 3.58 -32.34 12.32
CA ILE A 407 2.43 -33.06 11.74
C ILE A 407 2.47 -34.55 12.11
N GLU A 408 3.64 -35.18 11.99
CA GLU A 408 3.84 -36.59 12.38
C GLU A 408 3.49 -36.81 13.87
N SER A 409 3.79 -35.85 14.74
CA SER A 409 3.42 -35.93 16.16
C SER A 409 1.90 -35.89 16.43
N GLN A 410 1.11 -35.33 15.51
CA GLN A 410 -0.34 -35.21 15.64
C GLN A 410 -1.11 -36.40 15.06
N ASN A 411 -0.42 -37.39 14.45
CA ASN A 411 -1.03 -38.49 13.68
C ASN A 411 -1.95 -38.02 12.54
N GLU A 412 -1.75 -36.80 12.04
CA GLU A 412 -2.50 -36.25 10.90
C GLU A 412 -1.68 -36.41 9.60
N LYS A 413 -2.38 -36.49 8.46
CA LYS A 413 -1.73 -36.52 7.14
C LYS A 413 -1.74 -35.12 6.54
N PRO A 414 -0.62 -34.62 6.00
CA PRO A 414 -0.58 -33.32 5.36
C PRO A 414 -1.46 -33.31 4.10
N LEU A 415 -2.24 -32.24 3.93
CA LEU A 415 -2.94 -31.94 2.68
C LEU A 415 -2.04 -31.05 1.83
N VAL A 416 -1.73 -31.46 0.61
CA VAL A 416 -1.02 -30.62 -0.35
C VAL A 416 -2.03 -29.72 -1.03
N CYS A 417 -1.90 -28.40 -0.85
CA CYS A 417 -2.75 -27.41 -1.49
C CYS A 417 -1.88 -26.38 -2.22
N VAL A 418 -2.21 -26.11 -3.48
CA VAL A 418 -1.55 -25.03 -4.23
C VAL A 418 -2.03 -23.66 -3.72
N PRO A 419 -1.14 -22.65 -3.58
CA PRO A 419 -1.50 -21.35 -3.04
C PRO A 419 -2.66 -20.64 -3.76
N SER A 420 -2.86 -20.89 -5.06
CA SER A 420 -3.99 -20.33 -5.83
C SER A 420 -5.35 -20.85 -5.33
N VAL A 421 -5.45 -22.15 -5.05
CA VAL A 421 -6.69 -22.77 -4.54
C VAL A 421 -7.02 -22.23 -3.15
N VAL A 422 -6.01 -22.05 -2.29
CA VAL A 422 -6.19 -21.41 -0.99
C VAL A 422 -6.78 -20.01 -1.16
N ARG A 423 -6.20 -19.19 -2.05
CA ARG A 423 -6.72 -17.84 -2.33
C ARG A 423 -8.16 -17.87 -2.82
N GLU A 424 -8.50 -18.76 -3.75
CA GLU A 424 -9.87 -18.89 -4.26
C GLU A 424 -10.88 -19.28 -3.18
N LEU A 425 -10.51 -20.18 -2.26
CA LEU A 425 -11.37 -20.59 -1.14
C LEU A 425 -11.68 -19.41 -0.20
N PHE A 426 -10.69 -18.57 0.09
CA PHE A 426 -10.89 -17.38 0.92
C PHE A 426 -11.59 -16.24 0.17
N VAL A 427 -11.38 -16.09 -1.15
CA VAL A 427 -12.08 -15.10 -1.98
C VAL A 427 -13.56 -15.44 -2.15
N ARG A 428 -13.92 -16.71 -2.34
CA ARG A 428 -15.32 -17.15 -2.57
C ARG A 428 -16.23 -16.97 -1.35
N ASN A 429 -15.71 -17.08 -0.13
CA ASN A 429 -16.54 -16.87 1.07
C ASN A 429 -17.02 -15.41 1.21
N ASN A 430 -16.30 -14.44 0.63
CA ASN A 430 -16.73 -13.04 0.66
C ASN A 430 -17.79 -12.69 -0.39
N ALA A 431 -17.95 -13.49 -1.44
CA ALA A 431 -19.00 -13.28 -2.45
C ALA A 431 -20.38 -13.77 -2.00
N HIS A 432 -20.47 -14.62 -0.96
CA HIS A 432 -21.72 -15.25 -0.55
C HIS A 432 -22.10 -15.14 0.93
N GLU A 433 -21.26 -14.61 1.83
CA GLU A 433 -21.64 -14.50 3.26
C GLU A 433 -21.85 -13.05 3.72
N HIS A 434 -23.07 -12.55 3.50
CA HIS A 434 -23.74 -11.80 4.56
C HIS A 434 -24.07 -12.79 5.70
N THR A 435 -23.08 -13.20 6.48
CA THR A 435 -23.34 -14.05 7.65
C THR A 435 -22.33 -13.76 8.76
N HIS A 436 -22.81 -13.11 9.81
CA HIS A 436 -22.06 -12.88 11.03
C HIS A 436 -21.66 -14.21 11.68
N VAL A 437 -20.37 -14.57 11.61
CA VAL A 437 -19.80 -15.64 12.44
C VAL A 437 -18.91 -15.01 13.51
N LEU A 438 -19.52 -14.78 14.68
CA LEU A 438 -18.84 -14.36 15.92
C LEU A 438 -18.18 -15.59 16.56
N ILE A 439 -16.86 -15.75 16.40
CA ILE A 439 -16.07 -16.66 17.24
C ILE A 439 -15.52 -15.85 18.42
N LYS A 440 -16.03 -16.13 19.61
CA LYS A 440 -15.55 -15.54 20.88
C LYS A 440 -14.19 -16.13 21.24
N LEU A 441 -13.17 -15.28 21.40
CA LEU A 441 -12.03 -15.54 22.27
C LEU A 441 -12.24 -14.82 23.61
N PRO A 442 -12.02 -15.47 24.77
CA PRO A 442 -12.18 -14.87 26.08
C PRO A 442 -10.93 -14.08 26.46
N GLY A 443 -11.08 -12.80 26.80
CA GLY A 443 -10.02 -12.04 27.48
C GLY A 443 -9.69 -10.66 26.93
N LEU A 444 -10.67 -9.85 26.53
CA LEU A 444 -10.54 -8.38 26.45
C LEU A 444 -11.94 -7.79 26.31
N ARG A 445 -12.65 -7.67 27.44
CA ARG A 445 -13.90 -6.92 27.53
C ARG A 445 -13.76 -5.79 28.53
N ALA A 446 -14.17 -4.63 28.04
CA ALA A 446 -14.84 -3.54 28.76
C ALA A 446 -14.03 -2.27 29.00
N SER A 447 -13.94 -1.42 27.97
CA SER A 447 -14.32 0.00 28.07
C SER A 447 -14.27 0.67 26.68
N ILE A 448 -15.20 1.61 26.45
CA ILE A 448 -15.32 2.51 25.28
C ILE A 448 -16.16 1.96 24.10
N ILE A 449 -17.48 2.00 24.31
CA ILE A 449 -18.49 2.07 23.24
C ILE A 449 -19.21 3.40 23.41
N LYS A 450 -19.06 4.31 22.43
CA LYS A 450 -20.07 5.29 21.96
C LYS A 450 -19.44 6.20 20.88
N TRP A 451 -19.65 5.86 19.59
CA TRP A 451 -20.16 6.71 18.48
C TRP A 451 -19.76 6.20 17.06
N SER A 452 -20.73 6.39 16.15
CA SER A 452 -20.94 6.04 14.72
C SER A 452 -20.30 4.79 14.08
N ASN A 453 -21.12 3.74 14.09
CA ASN A 453 -21.01 2.50 13.30
C ASN A 453 -21.28 2.75 11.80
N SER A 454 -20.26 2.62 10.96
CA SER A 454 -20.34 2.01 9.61
C SER A 454 -18.96 1.94 8.94
N ILE A 455 -18.00 2.78 9.34
CA ILE A 455 -16.66 2.82 8.72
C ILE A 455 -15.61 2.12 9.60
N LEU A 456 -15.77 2.17 10.92
CA LEU A 456 -14.88 1.49 11.89
C LEU A 456 -15.20 0.01 12.14
N LEU A 457 -16.32 -0.51 11.61
CA LEU A 457 -16.66 -1.94 11.74
C LEU A 457 -15.77 -2.83 10.86
N HIS A 458 -15.16 -2.28 9.82
CA HIS A 458 -14.13 -2.96 9.01
C HIS A 458 -12.75 -2.96 9.67
N ILE A 459 -12.51 -2.12 10.68
CA ILE A 459 -11.24 -2.07 11.44
C ILE A 459 -11.23 -3.08 12.61
N ARG A 460 -12.39 -3.67 12.97
CA ARG A 460 -12.54 -4.58 14.11
C ARG A 460 -12.44 -6.08 13.82
N GLY A 461 -11.95 -6.48 12.65
CA GLY A 461 -11.64 -7.87 12.35
C GLY A 461 -10.17 -8.18 12.58
N GLN A 462 -9.80 -8.74 13.73
CA GLN A 462 -8.48 -9.40 13.92
C GLN A 462 -8.27 -10.63 13.00
N TYR A 463 -9.20 -10.90 12.08
CA TYR A 463 -9.10 -11.88 11.01
C TYR A 463 -8.75 -11.26 9.63
N ASP A 464 -8.79 -9.93 9.47
CA ASP A 464 -8.58 -9.27 8.16
C ASP A 464 -7.10 -8.98 7.82
N ILE A 465 -6.21 -9.08 8.81
CA ILE A 465 -4.76 -8.83 8.60
C ILE A 465 -4.15 -9.88 7.66
N PHE A 466 -4.69 -11.11 7.67
CA PHE A 466 -4.30 -12.17 6.73
C PHE A 466 -4.97 -12.02 5.35
N HIS A 467 -6.18 -11.46 5.32
CA HIS A 467 -6.98 -11.27 4.11
C HIS A 467 -6.41 -10.17 3.21
N GLN A 468 -5.97 -9.05 3.78
CA GLN A 468 -5.34 -7.95 3.02
C GLN A 468 -3.91 -8.27 2.58
N ALA A 469 -3.16 -9.07 3.35
CA ALA A 469 -1.79 -9.42 3.02
C ALA A 469 -1.65 -10.38 1.81
N LEU A 470 -2.72 -11.12 1.46
CA LEU A 470 -2.71 -12.11 0.37
C LEU A 470 -3.38 -11.65 -0.93
N ILE A 471 -4.18 -10.57 -0.89
CA ILE A 471 -5.05 -10.14 -2.00
C ILE A 471 -4.70 -8.74 -2.54
N CYS A 472 -4.04 -7.85 -1.80
CA CYS A 472 -3.81 -6.49 -2.27
C CYS A 472 -2.42 -6.30 -2.90
N GLY A 473 -2.37 -6.48 -4.22
CA GLY A 473 -1.29 -5.99 -5.09
C GLY A 473 -1.59 -4.62 -5.70
N ILE A 474 -2.38 -3.77 -5.03
CA ILE A 474 -2.68 -2.40 -5.46
C ILE A 474 -2.74 -1.50 -4.22
N ASP A 475 -1.65 -0.76 -3.97
CA ASP A 475 -1.66 0.38 -3.05
C ASP A 475 -2.51 1.49 -3.67
N VAL A 476 -3.70 1.74 -3.13
CA VAL A 476 -4.50 2.90 -3.52
C VAL A 476 -3.98 4.11 -2.73
N TYR A 477 -3.42 5.08 -3.44
CA TYR A 477 -3.17 6.40 -2.88
C TYR A 477 -4.53 7.06 -2.67
N LEU A 478 -4.98 7.19 -1.42
CA LEU A 478 -6.04 8.14 -1.15
C LEU A 478 -5.47 9.54 -1.34
N CYS A 479 -6.03 10.24 -2.32
CA CYS A 479 -5.93 11.69 -2.35
C CYS A 479 -6.55 12.23 -1.05
N PRO A 480 -6.00 13.29 -0.44
CA PRO A 480 -6.64 14.02 0.66
C PRO A 480 -8.12 14.39 0.43
N MET A 481 -8.58 14.46 -0.83
CA MET A 481 -10.00 14.61 -1.16
C MET A 481 -10.87 13.39 -0.84
N LEU A 482 -10.37 12.16 -0.93
CA LEU A 482 -11.14 10.95 -0.61
C LEU A 482 -11.44 10.86 0.90
N ALA A 483 -10.57 11.39 1.75
CA ALA A 483 -10.83 11.54 3.19
C ALA A 483 -12.02 12.47 3.49
N TRP A 484 -12.39 13.35 2.55
CA TRP A 484 -13.57 14.20 2.64
C TRP A 484 -14.88 13.43 2.36
N ILE A 485 -14.86 12.43 1.47
CA ILE A 485 -16.02 11.59 1.14
C ILE A 485 -16.48 10.80 2.37
N ILE A 486 -15.56 10.47 3.27
CA ILE A 486 -15.81 9.68 4.49
C ILE A 486 -16.54 10.50 5.59
N ARG A 487 -16.61 11.83 5.49
CA ARG A 487 -17.21 12.70 6.53
C ARG A 487 -18.59 13.28 6.18
N ILE A 488 -19.10 13.06 4.97
CA ILE A 488 -20.49 13.43 4.57
C ILE A 488 -21.37 12.19 4.64
#